data_AF-A0A1D1UNB1-F1
#
_entry.id   AF-A0A1D1UNB1-F1
#
_cell.length_a   1.000
_cell.length_b   1.000
_cell.length_c   1.000
_cell.angle_alpha   90.00
_cell.angle_beta   90.00
_cell.angle_gamma   90.00
#
_symmetry.space_group_name_H-M   'P 1'
#
loop_
_entity.id
_entity.type
_entity.pdbx_description
1 polymer ?
#
loop_
_entity_poly.entity_id
_entity_poly.type
_entity_poly.pdbx_seq_one_letter_code
_entity_poly.pdbx_strand_id
1 'polypeptide(L)'
;MVGTYKSFGQAALKLTQNFDWHHVSLLLDHSVVSTDFYRLLANEILAASLSSSSWPYSVAILNFDGSDEATISGSLQSAQARSRVIFILSDTKTALRVLVS
;
A
#
# COMPACT_ATOMS: atom_id res chain seq x y z
N MET A 1 23.45 5.40 1.67
CA MET A 1 22.68 4.68 0.64
C MET A 1 21.47 5.52 0.32
N VAL A 2 21.34 6.03 -0.90
CA VAL A 2 20.14 6.77 -1.33
C VAL A 2 19.13 5.71 -1.77
N GLY A 3 18.06 5.51 -1.01
CA GLY A 3 17.03 4.54 -1.32
C GLY A 3 16.33 4.89 -2.63
N THR A 4 16.22 3.93 -3.55
CA THR A 4 15.39 4.07 -4.77
C THR A 4 14.01 3.48 -4.52
N TYR A 5 12.98 3.95 -5.24
CA TYR A 5 11.62 3.39 -5.17
C TYR A 5 11.60 1.86 -5.30
N LYS A 6 12.41 1.34 -6.22
CA LYS A 6 12.62 -0.09 -6.43
C LYS A 6 13.14 -0.80 -5.18
N SER A 7 14.11 -0.22 -4.48
CA SER A 7 14.65 -0.81 -3.25
C SER A 7 13.62 -0.87 -2.12
N PHE A 8 12.73 0.13 -2.03
CA PHE A 8 11.62 0.12 -1.08
C PHE A 8 10.56 -0.93 -1.45
N GLY A 9 10.21 -1.06 -2.73
CA GLY A 9 9.30 -2.11 -3.21
C GLY A 9 9.82 -3.52 -2.92
N GLN A 10 11.12 -3.76 -3.15
CA GLN A 10 11.76 -5.03 -2.81
C GLN A 10 11.82 -5.29 -1.30
N ALA A 11 12.07 -4.25 -0.49
CA ALA A 11 12.06 -4.38 0.97
C ALA A 11 10.67 -4.73 1.49
N ALA A 12 9.62 -4.09 0.97
CA ALA A 12 8.24 -4.39 1.30
C ALA A 12 7.87 -5.84 0.94
N LEU A 13 8.26 -6.32 -0.24
CA LEU A 13 8.05 -7.72 -0.62
C LEU A 13 8.79 -8.70 0.29
N LYS A 14 10.05 -8.41 0.63
CA LYS A 14 10.83 -9.26 1.56
C LYS A 14 10.19 -9.30 2.94
N LEU A 15 9.65 -8.18 3.42
CA LEU A 15 8.91 -8.12 4.67
C LEU A 15 7.69 -9.04 4.62
N THR A 16 6.88 -8.94 3.58
CA THR A 16 5.67 -9.78 3.43
C THR A 16 6.02 -11.25 3.28
N GLN A 17 7.13 -11.57 2.60
CA GLN A 17 7.64 -12.94 2.48
C GLN A 17 8.11 -13.51 3.82
N ASN A 18 8.82 -12.72 4.62
CA ASN A 18 9.36 -13.15 5.90
C ASN A 18 8.27 -13.47 6.94
N PHE A 19 7.08 -12.91 6.78
CA PHE A 19 5.93 -13.13 7.66
C PHE A 19 4.82 -13.98 7.01
N ASP A 20 5.08 -14.60 5.85
CA ASP A 20 4.10 -15.40 5.09
C ASP A 20 2.79 -14.64 4.79
N TRP A 21 2.90 -13.34 4.55
CA TRP A 21 1.77 -12.47 4.20
C TRP A 21 1.53 -12.48 2.69
N HIS A 22 0.69 -13.40 2.22
CA HIS A 22 0.45 -13.61 0.78
C HIS A 22 -0.55 -12.64 0.14
N HIS A 23 -1.40 -11.99 0.95
CA HIS A 23 -2.42 -11.05 0.48
C HIS A 23 -2.25 -9.72 1.17
N VAL A 24 -1.95 -8.67 0.39
CA VAL A 24 -1.68 -7.33 0.90
C VAL A 24 -2.51 -6.31 0.12
N SER A 25 -3.21 -5.43 0.83
CA SER A 25 -3.85 -4.26 0.22
C SER A 25 -3.02 -3.01 0.48
N LEU A 26 -2.81 -2.22 -0.58
CA LEU A 26 -2.15 -0.92 -0.53
C LEU A 26 -3.25 0.15 -0.58
N LEU A 27 -3.41 0.90 0.51
CA LEU A 27 -4.26 2.09 0.55
C LEU A 27 -3.44 3.29 0.08
N LEU A 28 -3.80 3.85 -1.07
CA LEU A 28 -3.10 4.98 -1.69
C LEU A 28 -3.94 6.25 -1.60
N ASP A 29 -3.41 7.27 -0.92
CA ASP A 29 -4.01 8.61 -0.90
C ASP A 29 -3.67 9.36 -2.19
N HIS A 30 -4.68 9.76 -2.94
CA HIS A 30 -4.51 10.54 -4.18
C HIS A 30 -4.77 12.05 -4.01
N SER A 31 -5.07 12.50 -2.79
CA SER A 31 -5.39 13.90 -2.48
C SER A 31 -4.15 14.80 -2.31
N VAL A 32 -2.98 14.20 -2.03
CA VAL A 32 -1.77 14.93 -1.64
C VAL A 32 -0.91 15.27 -2.86
N VAL A 33 -0.29 16.45 -2.88
CA VAL A 33 0.68 16.85 -3.92
C VAL A 33 1.86 15.86 -4.06
N SER A 34 2.18 15.10 -3.00
CA SER A 34 3.16 14.02 -3.02
C SER A 34 2.66 12.69 -3.61
N THR A 35 1.50 12.68 -4.28
CA THR A 35 0.90 11.48 -4.91
C THR A 35 1.90 10.76 -5.80
N ASP A 36 2.80 11.46 -6.47
CA ASP A 36 3.80 10.84 -7.33
C ASP A 36 4.75 9.90 -6.59
N PHE A 37 5.21 10.27 -5.39
CA PHE A 37 6.09 9.41 -4.59
C PHE A 37 5.36 8.12 -4.18
N TYR A 38 4.17 8.24 -3.59
CA TYR A 38 3.42 7.10 -3.07
C TYR A 38 2.89 6.20 -4.18
N ARG A 39 2.48 6.78 -5.31
CA ARG A 39 2.06 6.05 -6.51
C ARG A 39 3.22 5.27 -7.12
N LEU A 40 4.40 5.88 -7.25
CA LEU A 40 5.59 5.19 -7.75
C LEU A 40 5.98 4.04 -6.82
N LEU A 41 5.94 4.26 -5.51
CA LEU A 41 6.20 3.20 -4.53
C LEU A 41 5.18 2.06 -4.62
N ALA A 42 3.87 2.36 -4.71
CA ALA A 42 2.83 1.36 -4.86
C ALA A 42 3.03 0.49 -6.11
N ASN A 43 3.39 1.13 -7.23
CA ASN A 43 3.69 0.45 -8.48
C ASN A 43 4.93 -0.45 -8.37
N GLU A 44 5.98 -0.01 -7.68
CA GLU A 44 7.18 -0.83 -7.44
C GLU A 44 6.88 -2.04 -6.53
N ILE A 45 6.01 -1.90 -5.52
CA ILE A 45 5.57 -3.03 -4.68
C ILE A 45 4.77 -4.03 -5.53
N LEU A 46 3.84 -3.55 -6.35
CA LEU A 46 3.06 -4.40 -7.25
C LEU A 46 3.98 -5.11 -8.26
N ALA A 47 4.89 -4.38 -8.92
CA ALA A 47 5.86 -4.95 -9.85
C ALA A 47 6.74 -6.00 -9.19
N ALA A 48 7.20 -5.75 -7.95
CA ALA A 48 7.98 -6.71 -7.18
C ALA A 48 7.17 -7.98 -6.92
N SER A 49 5.90 -7.87 -6.49
CA SER A 49 5.03 -9.03 -6.27
C SER A 49 4.78 -9.86 -7.53
N LEU A 50 4.61 -9.21 -8.69
CA LEU A 50 4.42 -9.88 -9.97
C LEU A 50 5.69 -10.58 -10.47
N SER A 51 6.86 -10.06 -10.11
CA SER A 51 8.16 -10.64 -10.46
C SER A 51 8.58 -11.81 -9.54
N SER A 52 7.88 -12.02 -8.43
CA SER A 52 8.18 -13.08 -7.46
C SER A 52 7.76 -14.44 -8.03
N SER A 53 8.73 -15.29 -8.37
CA SER A 53 8.49 -16.68 -8.82
C SER A 53 8.13 -17.64 -7.68
N SER A 54 8.41 -17.26 -6.44
CA SER A 54 8.12 -18.03 -5.24
C SER A 54 6.75 -17.64 -4.66
N TRP A 55 5.77 -18.54 -4.76
CA TRP A 55 4.41 -18.46 -4.19
C TRP A 55 3.54 -17.29 -4.73
N PRO A 56 2.25 -17.48 -5.06
CA PRO A 56 1.41 -16.38 -5.54
C PRO A 56 1.17 -15.33 -4.43
N TYR A 57 1.83 -14.18 -4.55
CA TYR A 57 1.54 -12.98 -3.76
C TYR A 57 0.50 -12.14 -4.51
N SER A 58 -0.57 -11.77 -3.82
CA SER A 58 -1.61 -10.90 -4.35
C SER A 58 -1.52 -9.53 -3.67
N VAL A 59 -1.24 -8.51 -4.49
CA VAL A 59 -1.23 -7.11 -4.08
C VAL A 59 -2.38 -6.39 -4.77
N ALA A 60 -3.20 -5.68 -4.00
CA ALA A 60 -4.28 -4.85 -4.53
C ALA A 60 -4.05 -3.38 -4.16
N ILE A 61 -4.16 -2.47 -5.11
CA ILE A 61 -4.09 -1.03 -4.86
C ILE A 61 -5.52 -0.49 -4.77
N LEU A 62 -5.82 0.21 -3.68
CA LEU A 62 -7.09 0.84 -3.40
C LEU A 62 -6.85 2.33 -3.16
N ASN A 63 -7.47 3.17 -3.99
CA ASN A 63 -7.30 4.61 -3.89
C ASN A 63 -8.34 5.21 -2.94
N PHE A 64 -7.98 6.27 -2.24
CA PHE A 64 -8.90 7.06 -1.45
C PHE A 64 -8.48 8.52 -1.44
N ASP A 65 -9.39 9.42 -1.08
CA ASP A 65 -9.12 10.84 -0.89
C ASP A 65 -8.95 11.10 0.62
N GLY A 66 -7.75 11.47 1.06
CA GLY A 66 -7.46 11.78 2.46
C GLY A 66 -8.23 12.96 3.06
N SER A 67 -8.92 13.74 2.22
CA SER A 67 -9.83 14.82 2.63
C SER A 67 -11.28 14.38 2.82
N ASP A 68 -11.68 13.22 2.28
CA ASP A 68 -13.04 12.69 2.34
C ASP A 68 -13.12 11.39 3.17
N GLU A 69 -13.72 11.51 4.36
CA GLU A 69 -13.91 10.42 5.32
C GLU A 69 -14.72 9.24 4.77
N ALA A 70 -15.66 9.48 3.86
CA ALA A 70 -16.44 8.41 3.24
C ALA A 70 -15.57 7.55 2.33
N THR A 71 -14.64 8.16 1.60
CA THR A 71 -13.70 7.43 0.74
C THR A 71 -12.65 6.67 1.55
N ILE A 72 -12.16 7.26 2.65
CA ILE A 72 -11.28 6.58 3.61
C ILE A 72 -11.96 5.31 4.14
N SER A 73 -13.17 5.46 4.67
CA SER A 73 -13.92 4.36 5.29
C SER A 73 -14.24 3.25 4.27
N GLY A 74 -14.70 3.63 3.08
CA GLY A 74 -15.04 2.67 2.02
C GLY A 74 -13.82 1.91 1.50
N SER A 75 -12.68 2.59 1.32
CA SER A 75 -11.45 1.95 0.88
C SER A 75 -10.83 1.08 1.97
N LEU A 76 -10.89 1.51 3.24
CA LEU A 76 -10.46 0.70 4.38
C LEU A 76 -11.30 -0.57 4.53
N GLN A 77 -12.63 -0.46 4.46
CA GLN A 77 -13.52 -1.62 4.49
C GLN A 77 -13.22 -2.58 3.33
N SER A 78 -12.97 -2.05 2.13
CA SER A 78 -12.60 -2.85 0.96
C SER A 78 -11.24 -3.55 1.14
N ALA A 79 -10.27 -2.88 1.76
CA ALA A 79 -8.96 -3.45 2.07
C ALA A 79 -9.06 -4.57 3.11
N GLN A 80 -9.82 -4.36 4.18
CA GLN A 80 -10.05 -5.33 5.25
C GLN A 80 -10.79 -6.58 4.74
N ALA A 81 -11.73 -6.41 3.80
CA ALA A 81 -12.42 -7.53 3.18
C ALA A 81 -11.50 -8.41 2.30
N ARG A 82 -10.40 -7.85 1.78
CA ARG A 82 -9.48 -8.53 0.85
C ARG A 82 -8.24 -9.10 1.53
N SER A 83 -7.73 -8.43 2.55
CA SER A 83 -6.44 -8.75 3.17
C SER A 83 -6.40 -8.39 4.64
N ARG A 84 -5.67 -9.19 5.43
CA ARG A 84 -5.36 -8.88 6.84
C ARG A 84 -4.20 -7.91 7.00
N VAL A 85 -3.42 -7.71 5.94
CA VAL A 85 -2.24 -6.85 5.93
C VAL A 85 -2.53 -5.69 5.01
N ILE A 86 -2.44 -4.48 5.57
CA ILE A 86 -2.75 -3.24 4.86
C ILE A 86 -1.54 -2.33 4.98
N PHE A 87 -1.00 -1.90 3.85
CA PHE A 87 -0.02 -0.82 3.82
C PHE A 87 -0.72 0.48 3.47
N ILE A 88 -0.50 1.50 4.29
CA ILE A 88 -1.05 2.84 4.09
C ILE A 88 0.06 3.69 3.48
N LEU A 89 -0.18 4.14 2.24
CA LEU A 89 0.73 4.98 1.46
C LEU A 89 0.15 6.38 1.38
N SER A 90 0.42 7.18 2.39
CA SER A 90 -0.08 8.55 2.53
C SER A 90 0.86 9.38 3.40
N ASP A 91 0.59 10.69 3.50
CA ASP A 91 1.27 11.50 4.50
C ASP A 91 0.85 11.11 5.93
N THR A 92 1.62 11.57 6.92
CA THR A 92 1.37 11.22 8.32
C THR A 92 -0.02 11.67 8.80
N LYS A 93 -0.52 12.80 8.32
CA LYS A 93 -1.81 13.35 8.77
C LYS A 93 -2.96 12.47 8.26
N THR A 94 -2.94 12.09 7.00
CA THR A 94 -3.92 11.17 6.42
C THR A 94 -3.79 9.79 7.04
N ALA A 95 -2.57 9.27 7.23
CA ALA A 95 -2.39 7.95 7.86
C ALA A 95 -3.02 7.88 9.26
N LEU A 96 -2.87 8.93 10.07
CA LEU A 96 -3.52 9.01 11.38
C LEU A 96 -5.05 9.02 11.28
N ARG A 97 -5.62 9.66 10.26
CA ARG A 97 -7.07 9.65 10.03
C ARG A 97 -7.56 8.23 9.72
N VAL A 98 -6.88 7.52 8.82
CA VAL A 98 -7.20 6.13 8.48
C VAL A 98 -7.17 5.21 9.72
N LEU A 99 -6.27 5.48 10.68
CA LEU A 99 -6.15 4.67 11.89
C LEU A 99 -7.23 4.91 12.94
N VAL A 100 -7.91 6.07 12.90
CA VAL A 100 -8.98 6.42 13.85
C VAL A 100 -10.39 6.27 13.24
N SER A 101 -10.48 6.01 11.94
CA SER A 101 -11.71 5.64 11.21
C SER A 101 -12.13 4.21 11.51
#